data_AF-F3B2C7-F1
#
_entry.id   AF-F3B2C7-F1
#
_cell.length_a   1.000
_cell.length_b   1.000
_cell.length_c   1.000
_cell.angle_alpha   90.00
_cell.angle_beta   90.00
_cell.angle_gamma   90.00
#
_symmetry.space_group_name_H-M   'P 1'
#
loop_
_entity.id
_entity.type
_entity.pdbx_description
1 polymer ?
#
loop_
_entity_poly.entity_id
_entity_poly.type
_entity_poly.pdbx_seq_one_letter_code
_entity_poly.pdbx_strand_id
1 'polypeptide(L)'
;MKLKKLALIGMVVLATMSACGKKSTEESTETQTTVEGETQADAERPSEYGSAELGTYKGVEIPNIDISVSDADVESQINTELLQDPDVAEVTDRAVQEGDTVNIDYVGTKDGVAFDGGTASGYDLVIGSHTFIEGFESGLIGHNIGEDVKLDLTFPKDYGNEELAGAAVVFDVKINKISVSTPAALTDEWVNRHTNGAQTTVDAYKALVRTNLEEQRKKSAESQDQYNALTAAVQNAKFKMNDAAIEYEYNNSFKPIEAMLTQYNMTLDDYAKAYGMTGDGLKTELRNQAENFVKQTILIREVYKKEKMSLTDADYQLIVDMNGGTMTKDELIKKNGQDNVDEIAKAYKVVNFLVENAKRSDVTVSITGETLSGGEGESTTAESSKAAQ
;
A
#
# COMPACT_ATOMS: atom_id res chain seq x y z
N MET A 1 -12.62 5.85 22.12
CA MET A 1 -13.06 4.49 21.78
C MET A 1 -13.93 4.55 20.54
N LYS A 2 -13.30 4.54 19.36
CA LYS A 2 -13.98 4.50 18.06
C LYS A 2 -13.43 3.30 17.30
N LEU A 3 -14.34 2.54 16.70
CA LEU A 3 -14.11 1.25 16.07
C LEU A 3 -12.95 1.31 15.06
N LYS A 4 -11.83 0.67 15.38
CA LYS A 4 -10.88 0.17 14.38
C LYS A 4 -11.47 -1.14 13.83
N LYS A 5 -12.42 -1.06 12.90
CA LYS A 5 -12.75 -2.23 12.08
C LYS A 5 -11.52 -2.47 11.21
N LEU A 6 -10.80 -3.56 11.47
CA LEU A 6 -9.79 -4.05 10.54
C LEU A 6 -10.49 -4.20 9.18
N ALA A 7 -10.02 -3.45 8.19
CA ALA A 7 -10.25 -3.78 6.80
C ALA A 7 -9.39 -5.02 6.47
N LEU A 8 -9.73 -6.16 7.08
CA LEU A 8 -9.54 -7.49 6.53
C LEU A 8 -10.67 -7.67 5.50
N ILE A 9 -10.70 -6.80 4.49
CA ILE A 9 -11.42 -7.12 3.26
C ILE A 9 -10.60 -8.26 2.70
N GLY A 10 -11.18 -9.46 2.72
CA GLY A 10 -10.57 -10.65 2.18
C GLY A 10 -10.18 -10.37 0.74
N MET A 11 -8.91 -10.02 0.52
CA MET A 11 -8.28 -10.31 -0.74
C MET A 11 -8.53 -11.79 -0.95
N VAL A 12 -9.17 -12.12 -2.07
CA VAL A 12 -8.94 -13.40 -2.71
C VAL A 12 -7.43 -13.41 -3.02
N VAL A 13 -6.62 -13.81 -2.03
CA VAL A 13 -5.16 -13.89 -2.14
C VAL A 13 -4.87 -15.09 -3.04
N LEU A 14 -4.97 -14.88 -4.34
CA LEU A 14 -4.53 -15.85 -5.35
C LEU A 14 -3.35 -15.33 -6.16
N ALA A 15 -2.72 -14.24 -5.73
CA ALA A 15 -1.50 -13.74 -6.34
C ALA A 15 -0.55 -13.15 -5.29
N THR A 16 0.09 -13.99 -4.48
CA THR A 16 1.39 -13.62 -3.88
C THR A 16 2.47 -13.85 -4.93
N MET A 17 2.46 -13.05 -5.99
CA MET A 17 3.66 -12.88 -6.82
C MET A 17 4.11 -11.44 -6.64
N SER A 18 5.09 -11.26 -5.76
CA SER A 18 5.79 -9.99 -5.58
C SER A 18 6.43 -9.60 -6.92
N ALA A 19 5.79 -8.66 -7.62
CA ALA A 19 6.34 -7.95 -8.76
C ALA A 19 6.75 -6.55 -8.28
N CYS A 20 7.99 -6.40 -7.82
CA CYS A 20 8.62 -5.09 -7.75
C CYS A 20 9.32 -4.85 -9.09
N GLY A 21 8.66 -4.07 -9.96
CA GLY A 21 9.29 -3.51 -11.15
C GLY A 21 10.02 -2.21 -10.80
N LYS A 22 11.25 -2.05 -11.30
CA LYS A 22 11.88 -0.73 -11.45
C LYS A 22 12.49 -0.62 -12.84
N LYS A 23 12.05 0.39 -13.59
CA LYS A 23 12.70 0.91 -14.78
C LYS A 23 13.14 2.33 -14.46
N SER A 24 14.43 2.56 -14.26
CA SER A 24 15.10 3.79 -14.69
C SER A 24 16.60 3.54 -14.80
N THR A 25 17.15 3.92 -15.94
CA THR A 25 18.56 3.98 -16.27
C THR A 25 19.18 5.19 -15.55
N GLU A 26 20.22 5.00 -14.75
CA GLU A 26 21.53 5.69 -14.81
C GLU A 26 22.40 5.27 -13.60
N GLU A 27 23.70 5.09 -13.88
CA GLU A 27 24.73 4.57 -12.98
C GLU A 27 24.92 5.43 -11.72
N SER A 28 24.84 4.80 -10.56
CA SER A 28 25.68 5.15 -9.42
C SER A 28 25.84 3.92 -8.52
N THR A 29 27.09 3.56 -8.29
CA THR A 29 27.53 2.36 -7.58
C THR A 29 27.26 2.51 -6.09
N GLU A 30 26.08 2.12 -5.64
CA GLU A 30 25.82 1.80 -4.24
C GLU A 30 25.66 0.31 -4.07
N THR A 31 26.40 -0.24 -3.11
CA THR A 31 26.33 -1.64 -2.68
C THR A 31 24.95 -1.89 -2.05
N GLN A 32 23.95 -2.14 -2.89
CA GLN A 32 22.74 -2.84 -2.47
C GLN A 32 23.14 -4.24 -2.06
N THR A 33 23.13 -4.47 -0.75
CA THR A 33 23.00 -5.83 -0.22
C THR A 33 21.60 -6.30 -0.60
N THR A 34 21.48 -6.84 -1.82
CA THR A 34 20.36 -7.68 -2.20
C THR A 34 20.39 -8.87 -1.27
N VAL A 35 19.54 -8.84 -0.25
CA VAL A 35 19.12 -10.07 0.42
C VAL A 35 18.23 -10.76 -0.61
N GLU A 36 18.85 -11.51 -1.51
CA GLU A 36 18.19 -12.64 -2.17
C GLU A 36 17.84 -13.63 -1.06
N GLY A 37 16.75 -13.33 -0.35
CA GLY A 37 16.02 -14.36 0.37
C GLY A 37 15.43 -15.25 -0.70
N GLU A 38 16.18 -16.27 -1.11
CA GLU A 38 15.61 -17.47 -1.68
C GLU A 38 14.54 -17.93 -0.68
N THR A 39 13.27 -17.59 -0.90
CA THR A 39 12.16 -18.32 -0.30
C THR A 39 12.14 -19.68 -0.97
N GLN A 40 13.07 -20.54 -0.55
CA GLN A 40 13.03 -21.96 -0.82
C GLN A 40 11.70 -22.46 -0.25
N ALA A 41 10.83 -22.92 -1.15
CA ALA A 41 9.59 -23.59 -0.82
C ALA A 41 9.94 -24.91 -0.12
N ASP A 42 10.13 -24.87 1.20
CA ASP A 42 10.48 -26.03 2.03
C ASP A 42 9.36 -27.08 2.16
N ALA A 43 8.20 -26.85 1.54
CA ALA A 43 7.15 -27.85 1.42
C ALA A 43 6.54 -27.80 0.01
N GLU A 44 6.44 -28.97 -0.62
CA GLU A 44 5.68 -29.11 -1.87
C GLU A 44 4.18 -28.92 -1.57
N ARG A 45 3.49 -28.17 -2.44
CA ARG A 45 2.05 -27.93 -2.28
C ARG A 45 1.30 -29.26 -2.23
N PRO A 46 0.46 -29.52 -1.19
CA PRO A 46 -0.29 -30.76 -1.11
C PRO A 46 -1.17 -30.96 -2.35
N SER A 47 -1.12 -32.15 -2.95
CA SER A 47 -2.01 -32.47 -4.08
C SER A 47 -3.49 -32.52 -3.64
N GLU A 48 -3.75 -33.01 -2.43
CA GLU A 48 -5.08 -33.23 -1.87
C GLU A 48 -5.44 -32.20 -0.80
N TYR A 49 -6.31 -31.24 -1.13
CA TYR A 49 -6.84 -30.24 -0.20
C TYR A 49 -8.09 -30.73 0.55
N GLY A 50 -8.77 -31.74 0.01
CA GLY A 50 -10.06 -32.22 0.50
C GLY A 50 -11.11 -32.27 -0.60
N SER A 51 -12.38 -32.36 -0.20
CA SER A 51 -13.53 -32.38 -1.12
C SER A 51 -14.69 -31.53 -0.59
N ALA A 52 -15.59 -31.14 -1.48
CA ALA A 52 -16.81 -30.43 -1.10
C ALA A 52 -18.06 -31.06 -1.72
N GLU A 53 -19.13 -31.10 -0.94
CA GLU A 53 -20.48 -31.21 -1.48
C GLU A 53 -20.92 -29.80 -1.88
N LEU A 54 -20.92 -29.54 -3.19
CA LEU A 54 -21.34 -28.24 -3.74
C LEU A 54 -22.83 -28.01 -3.51
N GLY A 55 -23.19 -26.94 -2.82
CA GLY A 55 -24.55 -26.41 -2.78
C GLY A 55 -24.83 -25.47 -3.95
N THR A 56 -25.52 -24.37 -3.67
CA THR A 56 -25.82 -23.32 -4.67
C THR A 56 -24.58 -22.47 -4.94
N TYR A 57 -24.00 -22.59 -6.13
CA TYR A 57 -22.89 -21.74 -6.62
C TYR A 57 -23.27 -20.94 -7.88
N LYS A 58 -24.28 -21.41 -8.64
CA LYS A 58 -24.94 -20.62 -9.70
C LYS A 58 -26.17 -19.92 -9.10
N GLY A 59 -26.42 -18.68 -9.50
CA GLY A 59 -27.54 -17.88 -9.00
C GLY A 59 -27.35 -17.38 -7.56
N VAL A 60 -26.12 -17.38 -7.04
CA VAL A 60 -25.82 -16.76 -5.75
C VAL A 60 -26.15 -15.27 -5.81
N GLU A 61 -26.71 -14.73 -4.72
CA GLU A 61 -27.05 -13.31 -4.68
C GLU A 61 -25.83 -12.48 -4.30
N ILE A 62 -25.51 -11.48 -5.11
CA ILE A 62 -24.47 -10.49 -4.84
C ILE A 62 -25.09 -9.07 -4.90
N PRO A 63 -24.64 -8.13 -4.06
CA PRO A 63 -25.14 -6.75 -4.09
C PRO A 63 -24.74 -6.03 -5.38
N ASN A 64 -25.41 -4.91 -5.66
CA ASN A 64 -24.87 -3.90 -6.56
C ASN A 64 -23.81 -3.09 -5.82
N ILE A 65 -22.80 -2.62 -6.54
CA ILE A 65 -21.73 -1.79 -5.98
C ILE A 65 -21.87 -0.41 -6.59
N ASP A 66 -21.98 0.61 -5.74
CA ASP A 66 -21.99 2.00 -6.20
C ASP A 66 -20.59 2.40 -6.69
N ILE A 67 -20.50 2.71 -7.98
CA ILE A 67 -19.29 3.17 -8.64
C ILE A 67 -19.37 4.65 -9.05
N SER A 68 -20.45 5.35 -8.68
CA SER A 68 -20.61 6.77 -9.01
C SER A 68 -19.47 7.59 -8.42
N VAL A 69 -18.95 8.59 -9.14
CA VAL A 69 -17.92 9.52 -8.65
C VAL A 69 -18.56 10.88 -8.45
N SER A 70 -18.49 11.43 -7.25
CA SER A 70 -18.99 12.76 -6.94
C SER A 70 -17.95 13.85 -7.24
N ASP A 71 -18.38 15.10 -7.35
CA ASP A 71 -17.46 16.24 -7.46
C ASP A 71 -16.56 16.35 -6.23
N ALA A 72 -17.09 16.03 -5.05
CA ALA A 72 -16.33 16.04 -3.80
C ALA A 72 -15.20 15.00 -3.80
N ASP A 73 -15.40 13.84 -4.43
CA ASP A 73 -14.35 12.83 -4.60
C ASP A 73 -13.19 13.37 -5.46
N VAL A 74 -13.53 14.04 -6.57
CA VAL A 74 -12.55 14.67 -7.48
C VAL A 74 -11.78 15.77 -6.75
N GLU A 75 -12.47 16.68 -6.06
CA GLU A 75 -11.81 17.74 -5.29
C GLU A 75 -10.94 17.17 -4.18
N SER A 76 -11.38 16.12 -3.48
CA SER A 76 -10.59 15.48 -2.42
C SER A 76 -9.31 14.85 -2.97
N GLN A 77 -9.38 14.21 -4.13
CA GLN A 77 -8.23 13.63 -4.79
C GLN A 77 -7.24 14.73 -5.21
N ILE A 78 -7.72 15.79 -5.87
CA ILE A 78 -6.87 16.91 -6.30
C ILE A 78 -6.25 17.63 -5.10
N ASN A 79 -6.99 17.84 -4.02
CA ASN A 79 -6.45 18.44 -2.80
C ASN A 79 -5.33 17.59 -2.20
N THR A 80 -5.41 16.26 -2.30
CA THR A 80 -4.33 15.37 -1.86
C THR A 80 -3.08 15.56 -2.75
N GLU A 81 -3.26 15.70 -4.05
CA GLU A 81 -2.17 15.94 -5.01
C GLU A 81 -1.52 17.32 -4.79
N LEU A 82 -2.32 18.38 -4.53
CA LEU A 82 -1.81 19.72 -4.20
C LEU A 82 -0.99 19.75 -2.92
N LEU A 83 -1.35 18.94 -1.91
CA LEU A 83 -0.59 18.82 -0.66
C LEU A 83 0.76 18.12 -0.88
N GLN A 84 0.84 17.23 -1.89
CA GLN A 84 2.06 16.50 -2.23
C GLN A 84 2.97 17.26 -3.21
N ASP A 85 2.43 18.26 -3.91
CA ASP A 85 3.13 19.10 -4.89
C ASP A 85 2.96 20.60 -4.56
N PRO A 86 3.54 21.06 -3.43
CA PRO A 86 3.45 22.47 -3.01
C PRO A 86 4.20 23.39 -3.97
N ASP A 87 3.80 24.66 -4.02
CA ASP A 87 4.55 25.68 -4.75
C ASP A 87 5.80 26.05 -3.96
N VAL A 88 6.96 25.94 -4.61
CA VAL A 88 8.27 26.24 -4.00
C VAL A 88 8.82 27.52 -4.62
N ALA A 89 9.03 28.53 -3.78
CA ALA A 89 9.66 29.79 -4.18
C ALA A 89 11.07 29.88 -3.59
N GLU A 90 12.05 30.22 -4.42
CA GLU A 90 13.40 30.52 -3.94
C GLU A 90 13.42 31.89 -3.23
N VAL A 91 14.10 31.95 -2.09
CA VAL A 91 14.27 33.15 -1.28
C VAL A 91 15.73 33.56 -1.37
N THR A 92 16.02 34.78 -1.84
CA THR A 92 17.39 35.27 -2.06
C THR A 92 17.69 36.60 -1.38
N ASP A 93 16.68 37.24 -0.79
CA ASP A 93 16.72 38.62 -0.29
C ASP A 93 16.67 38.72 1.25
N ARG A 94 16.68 37.59 1.96
CA ARG A 94 16.67 37.54 3.42
C ARG A 94 17.38 36.30 3.98
N ALA A 95 17.72 36.38 5.25
CA ALA A 95 18.23 35.26 6.05
C ALA A 95 17.18 34.18 6.30
N VAL A 96 17.65 33.00 6.74
CA VAL A 96 16.85 31.84 7.14
C VAL A 96 15.87 32.19 8.26
N GLN A 97 14.64 31.71 8.13
CA GLN A 97 13.56 31.84 9.11
C GLN A 97 12.91 30.48 9.41
N GLU A 98 12.15 30.43 10.50
CA GLU A 98 11.30 29.28 10.83
C GLU A 98 10.35 28.95 9.67
N GLY A 99 10.26 27.68 9.28
CA GLY A 99 9.42 27.19 8.19
C GLY A 99 10.05 27.26 6.79
N ASP A 100 11.24 27.84 6.63
CA ASP A 100 11.98 27.75 5.37
C ASP A 100 12.50 26.33 5.15
N THR A 101 12.61 25.95 3.87
CA THR A 101 13.46 24.84 3.43
C THR A 101 14.84 25.39 3.10
N VAL A 102 15.89 24.89 3.74
CA VAL A 102 17.27 25.26 3.46
C VAL A 102 18.01 24.09 2.83
N ASN A 103 18.67 24.34 1.70
CA ASN A 103 19.61 23.37 1.13
C ASN A 103 20.97 23.58 1.81
N ILE A 104 21.50 22.54 2.44
CA ILE A 104 22.72 22.60 3.22
C ILE A 104 23.73 21.51 2.85
N ASP A 105 25.00 21.84 2.99
CA ASP A 105 26.07 20.87 3.17
C ASP A 105 26.48 20.89 4.63
N TYR A 106 26.73 19.74 5.27
CA TYR A 106 27.21 19.73 6.65
C TYR A 106 28.23 18.63 6.90
N VAL A 107 29.16 18.90 7.82
CA VAL A 107 30.14 17.94 8.34
C VAL A 107 30.10 17.98 9.86
N GLY A 108 29.67 16.88 10.46
CA GLY A 108 29.65 16.64 11.90
C GLY A 108 30.95 16.00 12.38
N THR A 109 31.55 16.59 13.41
CA THR A 109 32.77 16.09 14.04
C THR A 109 32.60 15.93 15.55
N LYS A 110 33.23 14.89 16.11
CA LYS A 110 33.39 14.66 17.54
C LYS A 110 34.88 14.65 17.84
N ASP A 111 35.32 15.47 18.80
CA ASP A 111 36.74 15.62 19.15
C ASP A 111 37.65 15.91 17.93
N GLY A 112 37.11 16.61 16.93
CA GLY A 112 37.82 16.96 15.68
C GLY A 112 37.86 15.86 14.62
N VAL A 113 37.19 14.72 14.84
CA VAL A 113 37.10 13.60 13.90
C VAL A 113 35.67 13.48 13.37
N ALA A 114 35.50 13.38 12.05
CA ALA A 114 34.17 13.17 11.45
C ALA A 114 33.60 11.81 11.88
N PHE A 115 32.30 11.77 12.18
CA PHE A 115 31.59 10.54 12.54
C PHE A 115 30.67 10.06 11.42
N ASP A 116 30.40 8.77 11.39
CA ASP A 116 29.55 8.15 10.38
C ASP A 116 28.09 8.62 10.50
N GLY A 117 27.46 8.88 9.35
CA GLY A 117 26.13 9.52 9.28
C GLY A 117 26.10 11.01 9.68
N GLY A 118 27.26 11.62 9.95
CA GLY A 118 27.37 13.04 10.31
C GLY A 118 27.64 13.99 9.14
N THR A 119 27.68 13.52 7.90
CA THR A 119 28.05 14.34 6.74
C THR A 119 27.07 14.14 5.59
N ALA A 120 26.62 15.24 4.99
CA ALA A 120 25.81 15.23 3.76
C ALA A 120 26.09 16.47 2.92
N SER A 121 25.78 16.38 1.62
CA SER A 121 25.81 17.52 0.71
C SER A 121 24.50 17.62 -0.05
N GLY A 122 24.02 18.84 -0.26
CA GLY A 122 22.77 19.13 -0.96
C GLY A 122 21.51 18.67 -0.23
N TYR A 123 21.56 18.58 1.10
CA TYR A 123 20.42 18.12 1.90
C TYR A 123 19.39 19.24 2.08
N ASP A 124 18.13 18.98 1.75
CA ASP A 124 17.02 19.92 2.01
C ASP A 124 16.44 19.71 3.40
N LEU A 125 16.59 20.70 4.27
CA LEU A 125 16.10 20.69 5.65
C LEU A 125 15.01 21.75 5.84
N VAL A 126 13.84 21.33 6.31
CA VAL A 126 12.80 22.26 6.76
C VAL A 126 13.11 22.71 8.19
N ILE A 127 13.29 24.01 8.38
CA ILE A 127 13.53 24.62 9.69
C ILE A 127 12.26 24.56 10.54
N GLY A 128 12.34 23.93 11.70
CA GLY A 128 11.21 23.64 12.59
C GLY A 128 10.62 22.23 12.41
N SER A 129 11.25 21.37 11.61
CA SER A 129 10.80 19.99 11.40
C SER A 129 11.17 19.05 12.55
N HIS A 130 12.14 19.44 13.38
CA HIS A 130 12.69 18.60 14.46
C HIS A 130 13.24 17.25 13.95
N THR A 131 13.70 17.23 12.70
CA THR A 131 14.30 16.03 12.11
C THR A 131 15.78 15.90 12.49
N PHE A 132 16.41 17.01 12.86
CA PHE A 132 17.78 17.06 13.36
C PHE A 132 17.81 17.21 14.90
N ILE A 133 18.99 17.01 15.48
CA ILE A 133 19.18 17.19 16.92
C ILE A 133 18.84 18.62 17.37
N GLU A 134 18.39 18.75 18.61
CA GLU A 134 18.03 20.03 19.20
C GLU A 134 19.19 21.05 19.05
N GLY A 135 18.83 22.28 18.66
CA GLY A 135 19.79 23.35 18.42
C GLY A 135 20.32 23.43 16.99
N PHE A 136 20.23 22.35 16.19
CA PHE A 136 20.71 22.36 14.80
C PHE A 136 19.89 23.34 13.94
N GLU A 137 18.59 23.12 13.84
CA GLU A 137 17.69 23.93 12.99
C GLU A 137 17.62 25.39 13.47
N SER A 138 17.45 25.61 14.78
CA SER A 138 17.40 26.96 15.35
C SER A 138 18.72 27.73 15.22
N GLY A 139 19.85 27.01 15.14
CA GLY A 139 21.17 27.59 14.95
C GLY A 139 21.40 28.16 13.54
N LEU A 140 20.58 27.75 12.56
CA LEU A 140 20.65 28.26 11.19
C LEU A 140 19.80 29.52 10.99
N ILE A 141 18.83 29.79 11.88
CA ILE A 141 17.95 30.95 11.78
C ILE A 141 18.77 32.24 11.88
N GLY A 142 18.54 33.16 10.94
CA GLY A 142 19.23 34.45 10.87
C GLY A 142 20.53 34.44 10.06
N HIS A 143 20.99 33.29 9.57
CA HIS A 143 22.12 33.17 8.64
C HIS A 143 21.70 33.32 7.18
N ASN A 144 22.62 33.76 6.33
CA ASN A 144 22.36 34.01 4.90
C ASN A 144 22.90 32.90 4.00
N ILE A 145 22.42 32.90 2.75
CA ILE A 145 22.97 32.03 1.69
C ILE A 145 24.47 32.28 1.51
N GLY A 146 25.23 31.21 1.41
CA GLY A 146 26.67 31.19 1.22
C GLY A 146 27.47 31.30 2.52
N GLU A 147 26.82 31.44 3.68
CA GLU A 147 27.51 31.45 4.97
C GLU A 147 27.88 30.03 5.42
N ASP A 148 29.08 29.92 6.00
CA ASP A 148 29.54 28.76 6.77
C ASP A 148 29.22 29.01 8.25
N VAL A 149 28.31 28.21 8.80
CA VAL A 149 27.81 28.29 10.17
C VAL A 149 28.40 27.14 10.98
N LYS A 150 29.03 27.46 12.10
CA LYS A 150 29.56 26.48 13.03
C LYS A 150 28.61 26.31 14.21
N LEU A 151 28.11 25.10 14.41
CA LEU A 151 27.15 24.77 15.47
C LEU A 151 27.79 23.82 16.48
N ASP A 152 27.98 24.30 17.72
CA ASP A 152 28.42 23.49 18.86
C ASP A 152 27.17 22.88 19.54
N LEU A 153 26.96 21.57 19.36
CA LEU A 153 25.75 20.87 19.78
C LEU A 153 26.08 19.69 20.70
N THR A 154 25.05 19.11 21.32
CA THR A 154 25.18 17.90 22.14
C THR A 154 24.08 16.95 21.77
N PHE A 155 24.45 15.70 21.45
CA PHE A 155 23.47 14.66 21.18
C PHE A 155 22.64 14.33 22.43
N PRO A 156 21.35 13.98 22.29
CA PRO A 156 20.54 13.50 23.39
C PRO A 156 21.19 12.30 24.11
N LYS A 157 20.93 12.17 25.42
CA LYS A 157 21.49 11.06 26.23
C LYS A 157 20.90 9.69 25.86
N ASP A 158 19.73 9.69 25.26
CA ASP A 158 18.96 8.54 24.79
C ASP A 158 19.11 8.30 23.28
N TYR A 159 20.11 8.90 22.65
CA TYR A 159 20.40 8.67 21.24
C TYR A 159 20.79 7.21 20.96
N GLY A 160 20.26 6.64 19.89
CA GLY A 160 20.39 5.21 19.59
C GLY A 160 21.82 4.73 19.29
N ASN A 161 22.75 5.64 19.02
CA ASN A 161 24.17 5.33 18.87
C ASN A 161 24.90 5.63 20.19
N GLU A 162 25.40 4.57 20.85
CA GLU A 162 26.09 4.66 22.16
C GLU A 162 27.33 5.57 22.14
N GLU A 163 28.02 5.68 21.00
CA GLU A 163 29.21 6.54 20.89
C GLU A 163 28.86 8.02 20.79
N LEU A 164 27.66 8.33 20.28
CA LEU A 164 27.19 9.71 20.11
C LEU A 164 26.29 10.15 21.26
N ALA A 165 25.64 9.25 21.99
CA ALA A 165 24.74 9.57 23.09
C ALA A 165 25.39 10.49 24.14
N GLY A 166 24.83 11.69 24.32
CA GLY A 166 25.36 12.70 25.25
C GLY A 166 26.70 13.34 24.83
N ALA A 167 27.23 13.04 23.66
CA ALA A 167 28.50 13.57 23.18
C ALA A 167 28.34 15.01 22.70
N ALA A 168 29.32 15.87 23.03
CA ALA A 168 29.47 17.18 22.44
C ALA A 168 30.08 17.04 21.05
N VAL A 169 29.49 17.72 20.07
CA VAL A 169 29.88 17.64 18.66
C VAL A 169 29.83 19.02 18.03
N VAL A 170 30.52 19.14 16.90
CA VAL A 170 30.56 20.35 16.10
C VAL A 170 30.07 20.04 14.70
N PHE A 171 29.12 20.81 14.21
CA PHE A 171 28.72 20.78 12.81
C PHE A 171 29.18 22.04 12.10
N ASP A 172 29.96 21.86 11.04
CA ASP A 172 30.23 22.91 10.06
C ASP A 172 29.17 22.79 8.96
N VAL A 173 28.29 23.79 8.83
CA VAL A 173 27.12 23.79 7.94
C VAL A 173 27.23 24.94 6.96
N LYS A 174 27.14 24.64 5.67
CA LYS A 174 27.07 25.65 4.61
C LYS A 174 25.66 25.76 4.08
N ILE A 175 25.13 26.99 4.01
CA ILE A 175 23.81 27.26 3.45
C ILE A 175 23.93 27.53 1.95
N ASN A 176 23.41 26.63 1.13
CA ASN A 176 23.49 26.74 -0.33
C ASN A 176 22.31 27.50 -0.94
N LYS A 177 21.10 27.28 -0.43
CA LYS A 177 19.85 27.88 -0.94
C LYS A 177 18.80 27.94 0.16
N ILE A 178 17.91 28.93 0.07
CA ILE A 178 16.70 29.03 0.89
C ILE A 178 15.51 28.98 -0.06
N SER A 179 14.49 28.21 0.29
CA SER A 179 13.20 28.22 -0.36
C SER A 179 12.08 28.19 0.67
N VAL A 180 10.90 28.64 0.26
CA VAL A 180 9.67 28.54 1.05
C VAL A 180 8.67 27.71 0.26
N SER A 181 8.05 26.74 0.94
CA SER A 181 6.96 25.95 0.38
C SER A 181 5.63 26.55 0.82
N THR A 182 4.76 26.81 -0.15
CA THR A 182 3.39 27.26 0.10
C THR A 182 2.40 26.24 -0.43
N PRO A 183 1.21 26.08 0.18
CA PRO A 183 0.16 25.24 -0.37
C PRO A 183 -0.09 25.60 -1.83
N ALA A 184 -0.01 24.63 -2.72
CA ALA A 184 -0.28 24.85 -4.13
C ALA A 184 -1.75 25.21 -4.35
N ALA A 185 -1.99 26.06 -5.34
CA ALA A 185 -3.34 26.35 -5.81
C ALA A 185 -3.60 25.61 -7.13
N LEU A 186 -4.80 25.06 -7.28
CA LEU A 186 -5.23 24.45 -8.53
C LEU A 186 -5.37 25.54 -9.61
N THR A 187 -4.38 25.63 -10.48
CA THR A 187 -4.31 26.57 -11.60
C THR A 187 -3.92 25.84 -12.88
N ASP A 188 -4.17 26.43 -14.05
CA ASP A 188 -3.75 25.86 -15.33
C ASP A 188 -2.22 25.67 -15.41
N GLU A 189 -1.45 26.57 -14.78
CA GLU A 189 0.01 26.46 -14.69
C GLU A 189 0.44 25.28 -13.82
N TRP A 190 -0.21 25.10 -12.66
CA TRP A 190 0.02 23.94 -11.80
C TRP A 190 -0.30 22.64 -12.55
N VAL A 191 -1.45 22.57 -13.24
CA VAL A 191 -1.85 21.39 -14.01
C VAL A 191 -0.84 21.06 -15.11
N ASN A 192 -0.38 22.07 -15.86
CA ASN A 192 0.60 21.89 -16.91
C ASN A 192 1.92 21.32 -16.34
N ARG A 193 2.42 21.92 -15.25
CA ARG A 193 3.63 21.45 -14.56
C ARG A 193 3.45 20.01 -14.03
N HIS A 194 2.39 19.79 -13.26
CA HIS A 194 2.10 18.53 -12.58
C HIS A 194 1.95 17.35 -13.57
N THR A 195 1.31 17.61 -14.70
CA THR A 195 1.09 16.59 -15.74
C THR A 195 2.17 16.56 -16.81
N ASN A 196 3.27 17.31 -16.66
CA ASN A 196 4.34 17.47 -17.65
C ASN A 196 3.80 17.85 -19.05
N GLY A 197 2.81 18.75 -19.09
CA GLY A 197 2.17 19.24 -20.30
C GLY A 197 1.11 18.31 -20.91
N ALA A 198 0.80 17.17 -20.29
CA ALA A 198 -0.23 16.26 -20.79
C ALA A 198 -1.65 16.86 -20.67
N GLN A 199 -1.88 17.69 -19.66
CA GLN A 199 -3.09 18.51 -19.49
C GLN A 199 -2.69 19.98 -19.36
N THR A 200 -3.50 20.88 -19.90
CA THR A 200 -3.20 22.31 -19.93
C THR A 200 -4.23 23.18 -19.21
N THR A 201 -5.38 22.61 -18.82
CA THR A 201 -6.43 23.33 -18.11
C THR A 201 -6.92 22.56 -16.90
N VAL A 202 -7.36 23.28 -15.87
CA VAL A 202 -7.99 22.72 -14.67
C VAL A 202 -9.19 21.83 -15.01
N ASP A 203 -10.03 22.26 -15.94
CA ASP A 203 -11.22 21.49 -16.33
C ASP A 203 -10.87 20.15 -16.99
N ALA A 204 -9.86 20.14 -17.87
CA ALA A 204 -9.41 18.91 -18.53
C ALA A 204 -8.79 17.94 -17.52
N TYR A 205 -8.03 18.46 -16.55
CA TYR A 205 -7.46 17.67 -15.48
C TYR A 205 -8.50 17.14 -14.49
N LYS A 206 -9.51 17.93 -14.09
CA LYS A 206 -10.65 17.44 -13.29
C LYS A 206 -11.40 16.30 -13.99
N ALA A 207 -11.60 16.41 -15.30
CA ALA A 207 -12.22 15.35 -16.09
C ALA A 207 -11.35 14.08 -16.12
N LEU A 208 -10.03 14.22 -16.28
CA LEU A 208 -9.09 13.10 -16.22
C LEU A 208 -9.12 12.40 -14.85
N VAL A 209 -9.04 13.17 -13.76
CA VAL A 209 -9.11 12.64 -12.39
C VAL A 209 -10.42 11.88 -12.18
N ARG A 210 -11.54 12.42 -12.65
CA ARG A 210 -12.83 11.71 -12.61
C ARG A 210 -12.79 10.39 -13.34
N THR A 211 -12.32 10.36 -14.58
CA THR A 211 -12.20 9.11 -15.36
C THR A 211 -11.31 8.09 -14.65
N ASN A 212 -10.18 8.52 -14.08
CA ASN A 212 -9.30 7.64 -13.32
C ASN A 212 -9.99 7.06 -12.08
N LEU A 213 -10.76 7.88 -11.35
CA LEU A 213 -11.56 7.43 -10.21
C LEU A 213 -12.64 6.44 -10.66
N GLU A 214 -13.36 6.72 -11.75
CA GLU A 214 -14.39 5.81 -12.29
C GLU A 214 -13.79 4.45 -12.67
N GLU A 215 -12.64 4.44 -13.35
CA GLU A 215 -11.91 3.21 -13.68
C GLU A 215 -11.44 2.44 -12.44
N GLN A 216 -10.92 3.16 -11.43
CA GLN A 216 -10.51 2.56 -10.16
C GLN A 216 -11.71 1.95 -9.41
N ARG A 217 -12.84 2.68 -9.34
CA ARG A 217 -14.09 2.22 -8.72
C ARG A 217 -14.64 1.00 -9.44
N LYS A 218 -14.62 0.99 -10.77
CA LYS A 218 -15.02 -0.17 -11.58
C LYS A 218 -14.17 -1.41 -11.29
N LYS A 219 -12.83 -1.30 -11.31
CA LYS A 219 -11.92 -2.42 -11.00
C LYS A 219 -12.12 -2.93 -9.57
N SER A 220 -12.37 -2.02 -8.63
CA SER A 220 -12.65 -2.36 -7.23
C SER A 220 -13.99 -3.10 -7.10
N ALA A 221 -15.02 -2.65 -7.82
CA ALA A 221 -16.32 -3.32 -7.87
C ALA A 221 -16.24 -4.72 -8.49
N GLU A 222 -15.51 -4.89 -9.59
CA GLU A 222 -15.26 -6.20 -10.20
C GLU A 222 -14.59 -7.17 -9.20
N SER A 223 -13.56 -6.70 -8.49
CA SER A 223 -12.88 -7.49 -7.45
C SER A 223 -13.79 -7.85 -6.28
N GLN A 224 -14.65 -6.92 -5.87
CA GLN A 224 -15.60 -7.13 -4.78
C GLN A 224 -16.74 -8.07 -5.18
N ASP A 225 -17.19 -8.04 -6.44
CA ASP A 225 -18.16 -8.99 -6.99
C ASP A 225 -17.59 -10.41 -7.01
N GLN A 226 -16.34 -10.56 -7.45
CA GLN A 226 -15.61 -11.82 -7.39
C GLN A 226 -15.55 -12.37 -5.96
N TYR A 227 -15.21 -11.52 -4.99
CA TYR A 227 -15.20 -11.88 -3.57
C TYR A 227 -16.60 -12.29 -3.06
N ASN A 228 -17.63 -11.51 -3.38
CA ASN A 228 -19.00 -11.76 -2.93
C ASN A 228 -19.54 -13.08 -3.50
N ALA A 229 -19.33 -13.32 -4.79
CA ALA A 229 -19.79 -14.53 -5.47
C ALA A 229 -19.08 -15.78 -4.93
N LEU A 230 -17.75 -15.71 -4.75
CA LEU A 230 -16.98 -16.79 -4.14
C LEU A 230 -17.42 -17.07 -2.70
N THR A 231 -17.56 -16.02 -1.89
CA THR A 231 -17.97 -16.13 -0.49
C THR A 231 -19.36 -16.76 -0.36
N ALA A 232 -20.32 -16.32 -1.16
CA ALA A 232 -21.67 -16.89 -1.16
C ALA A 232 -21.66 -18.37 -1.59
N ALA A 233 -20.87 -18.72 -2.59
CA ALA A 233 -20.72 -20.11 -3.04
C ALA A 233 -20.05 -20.99 -1.97
N VAL A 234 -19.03 -20.48 -1.27
CA VAL A 234 -18.40 -21.18 -0.14
C VAL A 234 -19.41 -21.42 0.99
N GLN A 235 -20.22 -20.41 1.36
CA GLN A 235 -21.21 -20.53 2.43
C GLN A 235 -22.29 -21.60 2.15
N ASN A 236 -22.59 -21.85 0.87
CA ASN A 236 -23.58 -22.85 0.46
C ASN A 236 -23.02 -24.27 0.38
N ALA A 237 -21.71 -24.47 0.45
CA ALA A 237 -21.06 -25.77 0.31
C ALA A 237 -20.71 -26.41 1.66
N LYS A 238 -20.57 -27.75 1.67
CA LYS A 238 -20.08 -28.49 2.84
C LYS A 238 -18.71 -29.08 2.53
N PHE A 239 -17.74 -28.81 3.39
CA PHE A 239 -16.34 -29.16 3.16
C PHE A 239 -15.87 -30.32 4.03
N LYS A 240 -15.03 -31.16 3.44
CA LYS A 240 -14.14 -32.10 4.14
C LYS A 240 -12.71 -31.69 3.81
N MET A 241 -12.07 -30.96 4.71
CA MET A 241 -10.73 -30.41 4.51
C MET A 241 -9.66 -31.41 4.95
N ASN A 242 -8.47 -31.30 4.34
CA ASN A 242 -7.28 -32.02 4.75
C ASN A 242 -6.45 -31.15 5.69
N ASP A 243 -6.16 -31.64 6.90
CA ASP A 243 -5.34 -30.92 7.89
C ASP A 243 -3.95 -30.58 7.35
N ALA A 244 -3.35 -31.44 6.52
CA ALA A 244 -2.04 -31.16 5.92
C ALA A 244 -2.08 -29.96 4.97
N ALA A 245 -3.22 -29.73 4.29
CA ALA A 245 -3.40 -28.54 3.46
C ALA A 245 -3.56 -27.27 4.31
N ILE A 246 -4.29 -27.36 5.42
CA ILE A 246 -4.43 -26.25 6.37
C ILE A 246 -3.06 -25.88 6.97
N GLU A 247 -2.27 -26.87 7.40
CA GLU A 247 -0.92 -26.64 7.92
C GLU A 247 0.00 -26.02 6.87
N TYR A 248 -0.07 -26.49 5.63
CA TYR A 248 0.71 -25.93 4.54
C TYR A 248 0.41 -24.44 4.34
N GLU A 249 -0.86 -24.05 4.24
CA GLU A 249 -1.27 -22.66 4.01
C GLU A 249 -0.99 -21.76 5.22
N TYR A 250 -1.17 -22.28 6.43
CA TYR A 250 -0.77 -21.59 7.65
C TYR A 250 0.73 -21.29 7.64
N ASN A 251 1.57 -22.28 7.34
CA ASN A 251 3.02 -22.11 7.30
C ASN A 251 3.47 -21.19 6.17
N ASN A 252 2.81 -21.26 5.00
CA ASN A 252 3.09 -20.34 3.90
C ASN A 252 2.85 -18.88 4.30
N SER A 253 1.86 -18.63 5.15
CA SER A 253 1.55 -17.30 5.68
C SER A 253 2.45 -16.91 6.87
N PHE A 254 2.79 -17.87 7.74
CA PHE A 254 3.52 -17.62 8.98
C PHE A 254 5.03 -17.51 8.79
N LYS A 255 5.64 -18.30 7.90
CA LYS A 255 7.10 -18.30 7.68
C LYS A 255 7.69 -16.93 7.30
N PRO A 256 7.08 -16.12 6.40
CA PRO A 256 7.58 -14.78 6.12
C PRO A 256 7.55 -13.87 7.34
N ILE A 257 6.51 -13.99 8.18
CA ILE A 257 6.41 -13.25 9.44
C ILE A 257 7.54 -13.68 10.38
N GLU A 258 7.74 -14.98 10.56
CA GLU A 258 8.81 -15.53 11.41
C GLU A 258 10.22 -15.10 10.95
N ALA A 259 10.49 -15.10 9.65
CA ALA A 259 11.76 -14.64 9.08
C ALA A 259 11.99 -13.15 9.35
N MET A 260 10.96 -12.32 9.13
CA MET A 260 11.01 -10.88 9.44
C MET A 260 11.26 -10.64 10.95
N LEU A 261 10.54 -11.33 11.82
CA LEU A 261 10.72 -11.21 13.28
C LEU A 261 12.15 -11.56 13.71
N THR A 262 12.71 -12.62 13.14
CA THR A 262 14.10 -13.02 13.39
C THR A 262 15.08 -11.95 12.92
N GLN A 263 14.89 -11.40 11.72
CA GLN A 263 15.74 -10.36 11.14
C GLN A 263 15.76 -9.08 11.99
N TYR A 264 14.62 -8.68 12.55
CA TYR A 264 14.50 -7.47 13.37
C TYR A 264 14.61 -7.74 14.87
N ASN A 265 14.96 -8.96 15.28
CA ASN A 265 15.04 -9.39 16.68
C ASN A 265 13.77 -9.03 17.49
N MET A 266 12.61 -9.20 16.85
CA MET A 266 11.29 -8.93 17.41
C MET A 266 10.61 -10.22 17.86
N THR A 267 9.75 -10.11 18.86
CA THR A 267 8.87 -11.23 19.25
C THR A 267 7.55 -11.18 18.49
N LEU A 268 6.87 -12.31 18.38
CA LEU A 268 5.53 -12.37 17.79
C LEU A 268 4.52 -11.51 18.57
N ASP A 269 4.67 -11.41 19.90
CA ASP A 269 3.81 -10.55 20.72
C ASP A 269 4.02 -9.07 20.42
N ASP A 270 5.26 -8.63 20.15
CA ASP A 270 5.52 -7.23 19.81
C ASP A 270 4.92 -6.86 18.45
N TYR A 271 4.97 -7.78 17.49
CA TYR A 271 4.30 -7.63 16.20
C TYR A 271 2.77 -7.65 16.35
N ALA A 272 2.23 -8.60 17.11
CA ALA A 272 0.79 -8.72 17.33
C ALA A 272 0.18 -7.50 18.06
N LYS A 273 0.93 -6.85 18.97
CA LYS A 273 0.49 -5.62 19.65
C LYS A 273 0.19 -4.48 18.69
N ALA A 274 0.92 -4.37 17.57
CA ALA A 274 0.64 -3.36 16.55
C ALA A 274 -0.78 -3.49 15.96
N TYR A 275 -1.32 -4.71 15.97
CA TYR A 275 -2.68 -5.04 15.54
C TYR A 275 -3.68 -5.15 16.69
N GLY A 276 -3.26 -4.86 17.93
CA GLY A 276 -4.10 -4.94 19.12
C GLY A 276 -4.46 -6.37 19.55
N MET A 277 -3.63 -7.36 19.22
CA MET A 277 -3.84 -8.77 19.57
C MET A 277 -2.63 -9.37 20.29
N THR A 278 -2.77 -10.58 20.84
CA THR A 278 -1.67 -11.38 21.36
C THR A 278 -1.05 -12.23 20.25
N GLY A 279 0.17 -12.74 20.44
CA GLY A 279 0.81 -13.66 19.49
C GLY A 279 -0.04 -14.90 19.22
N ASP A 280 -0.67 -15.48 20.24
CA ASP A 280 -1.60 -16.61 20.08
C ASP A 280 -2.88 -16.21 19.33
N GLY A 281 -3.37 -14.99 19.54
CA GLY A 281 -4.48 -14.42 18.78
C GLY A 281 -4.14 -14.32 17.29
N LEU A 282 -2.94 -13.83 16.97
CA LEU A 282 -2.45 -13.75 15.59
C LEU A 282 -2.31 -15.14 14.95
N LYS A 283 -1.75 -16.13 15.66
CA LYS A 283 -1.66 -17.51 15.15
C LYS A 283 -3.04 -18.10 14.87
N THR A 284 -3.99 -17.88 15.76
CA THR A 284 -5.38 -18.34 15.58
C THR A 284 -6.01 -17.72 14.33
N GLU A 285 -5.81 -16.41 14.13
CA GLU A 285 -6.34 -15.69 12.98
C GLU A 285 -5.70 -16.16 11.66
N LEU A 286 -4.38 -16.36 11.64
CA LEU A 286 -3.68 -16.94 10.48
C LEU A 286 -4.19 -18.35 10.15
N ARG A 287 -4.51 -19.15 11.18
CA ARG A 287 -5.07 -20.48 10.98
C ARG A 287 -6.49 -20.43 10.42
N ASN A 288 -7.34 -19.53 10.91
CA ASN A 288 -8.68 -19.31 10.35
C ASN A 288 -8.60 -18.88 8.87
N GLN A 289 -7.64 -18.02 8.52
CA GLN A 289 -7.38 -17.62 7.13
C GLN A 289 -6.95 -18.81 6.27
N ALA A 290 -6.02 -19.64 6.76
CA ALA A 290 -5.60 -20.86 6.08
C ALA A 290 -6.77 -21.82 5.83
N GLU A 291 -7.62 -22.05 6.83
CA GLU A 291 -8.83 -22.86 6.68
C GLU A 291 -9.78 -22.30 5.61
N ASN A 292 -9.99 -20.99 5.59
CA ASN A 292 -10.84 -20.34 4.60
C ASN A 292 -10.25 -20.44 3.19
N PHE A 293 -8.93 -20.28 3.05
CA PHE A 293 -8.24 -20.47 1.78
C PHE A 293 -8.36 -21.91 1.26
N VAL A 294 -8.23 -22.90 2.15
CA VAL A 294 -8.44 -24.32 1.81
C VAL A 294 -9.88 -24.55 1.32
N LYS A 295 -10.90 -23.99 1.99
CA LYS A 295 -12.31 -24.09 1.52
C LYS A 295 -12.49 -23.49 0.13
N GLN A 296 -11.96 -22.30 -0.11
CA GLN A 296 -12.03 -21.65 -1.43
C GLN A 296 -11.35 -22.49 -2.51
N THR A 297 -10.15 -23.02 -2.23
CA THR A 297 -9.42 -23.90 -3.15
C THR A 297 -10.21 -25.16 -3.49
N ILE A 298 -10.79 -25.83 -2.49
CA ILE A 298 -11.63 -27.01 -2.71
C ILE A 298 -12.84 -26.64 -3.57
N LEU A 299 -13.55 -25.55 -3.24
CA LEU A 299 -14.72 -25.10 -4.01
C LEU A 299 -14.35 -24.85 -5.47
N ILE A 300 -13.26 -24.12 -5.73
CA ILE A 300 -12.76 -23.81 -7.06
C ILE A 300 -12.51 -25.09 -7.85
N ARG A 301 -11.76 -26.04 -7.27
CA ARG A 301 -11.44 -27.31 -7.91
C ARG A 301 -12.70 -28.13 -8.23
N GLU A 302 -13.63 -28.22 -7.30
CA GLU A 302 -14.87 -28.98 -7.48
C GLU A 302 -15.79 -28.33 -8.54
N VAL A 303 -15.91 -27.00 -8.57
CA VAL A 303 -16.67 -26.30 -9.62
C VAL A 303 -16.00 -26.46 -10.98
N TYR A 304 -14.68 -26.26 -11.06
CA TYR A 304 -13.90 -26.44 -12.29
C TYR A 304 -14.11 -27.84 -12.89
N LYS A 305 -14.06 -28.87 -12.04
CA LYS A 305 -14.31 -30.27 -12.42
C LYS A 305 -15.76 -30.52 -12.82
N LYS A 306 -16.74 -30.05 -12.03
CA LYS A 306 -18.17 -30.26 -12.27
C LYS A 306 -18.63 -29.63 -13.58
N GLU A 307 -18.13 -28.43 -13.88
CA GLU A 307 -18.42 -27.69 -15.11
C GLU A 307 -17.54 -28.13 -16.29
N LYS A 308 -16.60 -29.06 -16.06
CA LYS A 308 -15.69 -29.61 -17.09
C LYS A 308 -14.89 -28.53 -17.81
N MET A 309 -14.41 -27.56 -17.05
CA MET A 309 -13.63 -26.44 -17.57
C MET A 309 -12.25 -26.90 -18.05
N SER A 310 -11.70 -26.16 -19.01
CA SER A 310 -10.33 -26.29 -19.48
C SER A 310 -9.62 -24.93 -19.49
N LEU A 311 -8.31 -24.94 -19.24
CA LEU A 311 -7.48 -23.76 -19.40
C LEU A 311 -7.18 -23.54 -20.88
N THR A 312 -7.17 -22.28 -21.27
CA THR A 312 -6.90 -21.75 -22.61
C THR A 312 -5.78 -20.72 -22.49
N ASP A 313 -5.15 -20.35 -23.59
CA ASP A 313 -4.08 -19.35 -23.57
C ASP A 313 -4.54 -17.98 -23.05
N ALA A 314 -5.83 -17.63 -23.23
CA ALA A 314 -6.41 -16.42 -22.66
C ALA A 314 -6.42 -16.42 -21.12
N ASP A 315 -6.60 -17.59 -20.49
CA ASP A 315 -6.58 -17.70 -19.01
C ASP A 315 -5.16 -17.45 -18.47
N TYR A 316 -4.12 -17.85 -19.20
CA TYR A 316 -2.73 -17.55 -18.84
C TYR A 316 -2.34 -16.10 -19.15
N GLN A 317 -2.88 -15.53 -20.23
CA GLN A 317 -2.64 -14.12 -20.56
C GLN A 317 -3.15 -13.20 -19.45
N LEU A 318 -4.29 -13.53 -18.83
CA LEU A 318 -4.77 -12.80 -17.66
C LEU A 318 -3.72 -12.78 -16.53
N ILE A 319 -3.06 -13.92 -16.26
CA ILE A 319 -2.01 -13.99 -15.23
C ILE A 319 -0.81 -13.13 -15.62
N VAL A 320 -0.41 -13.15 -16.89
CA VAL A 320 0.67 -12.30 -17.42
C VAL A 320 0.35 -10.82 -17.19
N ASP A 321 -0.86 -10.40 -17.56
CA ASP A 321 -1.31 -9.02 -17.44
C ASP A 321 -1.35 -8.57 -15.97
N MET A 322 -1.79 -9.46 -15.07
CA MET A 322 -1.79 -9.23 -13.63
C MET A 322 -0.39 -9.12 -13.02
N ASN A 323 0.61 -9.74 -13.64
CA ASN A 323 2.02 -9.58 -13.27
C ASN A 323 2.67 -8.37 -14.00
N GLY A 324 1.86 -7.40 -14.43
CA GLY A 324 2.33 -6.18 -15.09
C GLY A 324 2.79 -6.39 -16.54
N GLY A 325 2.55 -7.56 -17.13
CA GLY A 325 2.99 -7.90 -18.48
C GLY A 325 4.51 -8.03 -18.65
N THR A 326 5.28 -8.03 -17.55
CA THR A 326 6.74 -8.05 -17.60
C THR A 326 7.33 -9.45 -17.77
N MET A 327 6.57 -10.48 -17.42
CA MET A 327 6.96 -11.89 -17.55
C MET A 327 6.02 -12.60 -18.52
N THR A 328 6.58 -13.41 -19.40
CA THR A 328 5.83 -14.34 -20.26
C THR A 328 5.25 -15.50 -19.45
N LYS A 329 4.28 -16.21 -20.02
CA LYS A 329 3.72 -17.45 -19.46
C LYS A 329 4.80 -18.46 -19.05
N ASP A 330 5.77 -18.70 -19.93
CA ASP A 330 6.84 -19.67 -19.69
C ASP A 330 7.77 -19.24 -18.56
N GLU A 331 8.04 -17.94 -18.43
CA GLU A 331 8.83 -17.40 -17.32
C GLU A 331 8.08 -17.51 -15.99
N LEU A 332 6.76 -17.27 -15.98
CA LEU A 332 5.92 -17.49 -14.80
C LEU A 332 5.89 -18.97 -14.39
N ILE A 333 5.79 -19.88 -15.35
CA ILE A 333 5.83 -21.33 -15.10
C ILE A 333 7.20 -21.74 -14.59
N LYS A 334 8.29 -21.22 -15.18
CA LYS A 334 9.65 -21.51 -14.73
C LYS A 334 9.90 -21.03 -13.31
N LYS A 335 9.39 -19.85 -12.95
CA LYS A 335 9.56 -19.25 -11.62
C LYS A 335 8.71 -19.94 -10.56
N ASN A 336 7.45 -20.23 -10.86
CA ASN A 336 6.47 -20.63 -9.85
C ASN A 336 6.04 -22.10 -9.94
N GLY A 337 6.40 -22.81 -11.01
CA GLY A 337 5.94 -24.15 -11.33
C GLY A 337 4.61 -24.15 -12.10
N GLN A 338 4.46 -25.11 -13.02
CA GLN A 338 3.25 -25.27 -13.85
C GLN A 338 1.99 -25.36 -12.99
N ASP A 339 1.99 -26.25 -12.00
CA ASP A 339 0.81 -26.52 -11.17
C ASP A 339 0.34 -25.27 -10.43
N ASN A 340 1.26 -24.42 -9.95
CA ASN A 340 0.88 -23.19 -9.27
C ASN A 340 0.26 -22.18 -10.23
N VAL A 341 0.84 -22.01 -11.42
CA VAL A 341 0.26 -21.12 -12.45
C VAL A 341 -1.11 -21.62 -12.90
N ASP A 342 -1.28 -22.93 -13.07
CA ASP A 342 -2.55 -23.55 -13.42
C ASP A 342 -3.61 -23.34 -12.33
N GLU A 343 -3.25 -23.49 -11.06
CA GLU A 343 -4.19 -23.27 -9.95
C GLU A 343 -4.66 -21.82 -9.89
N ILE A 344 -3.78 -20.86 -10.17
CA ILE A 344 -4.14 -19.44 -10.29
C ILE A 344 -5.11 -19.24 -11.46
N ALA A 345 -4.82 -19.82 -12.64
CA ALA A 345 -5.66 -19.69 -13.83
C ALA A 345 -7.06 -20.28 -13.60
N LYS A 346 -7.13 -21.46 -12.99
CA LYS A 346 -8.40 -22.14 -12.63
C LYS A 346 -9.21 -21.26 -11.69
N ALA A 347 -8.56 -20.65 -10.71
CA ALA A 347 -9.25 -19.80 -9.76
C ALA A 347 -9.90 -18.59 -10.41
N TYR A 348 -9.17 -17.83 -11.24
CA TYR A 348 -9.75 -16.71 -11.97
C TYR A 348 -10.90 -17.16 -12.86
N LYS A 349 -10.72 -18.25 -13.61
CA LYS A 349 -11.74 -18.77 -14.50
C LYS A 349 -13.02 -19.15 -13.76
N VAL A 350 -12.90 -19.87 -12.63
CA VAL A 350 -14.05 -20.28 -11.82
C VAL A 350 -14.71 -19.08 -11.17
N VAL A 351 -13.95 -18.16 -10.59
CA VAL A 351 -14.52 -17.00 -9.90
C VAL A 351 -15.26 -16.08 -10.88
N ASN A 352 -14.70 -15.85 -12.07
CA ASN A 352 -15.41 -15.12 -13.14
C ASN A 352 -16.70 -15.83 -13.54
N PHE A 353 -16.65 -17.15 -13.70
CA PHE A 353 -17.85 -17.94 -13.96
C PHE A 353 -18.90 -17.82 -12.84
N LEU A 354 -18.50 -17.77 -11.56
CA LEU A 354 -19.42 -17.54 -10.45
C LEU A 354 -20.10 -16.18 -10.56
N VAL A 355 -19.35 -15.12 -10.89
CA VAL A 355 -19.89 -13.76 -11.09
C VAL A 355 -20.85 -13.71 -12.28
N GLU A 356 -20.48 -14.28 -13.42
CA GLU A 356 -21.32 -14.35 -14.63
C GLU A 356 -22.65 -15.09 -14.39
N ASN A 357 -22.66 -16.03 -13.45
CA ASN A 357 -23.84 -16.79 -13.08
C ASN A 357 -24.51 -16.28 -11.79
N ALA A 358 -24.03 -15.20 -11.18
CA ALA A 358 -24.62 -14.62 -9.99
C ALA A 358 -25.90 -13.82 -10.33
N LYS A 359 -26.76 -13.65 -9.32
CA LYS A 359 -27.95 -12.79 -9.39
C LYS A 359 -27.67 -11.51 -8.62
N ARG A 360 -27.95 -10.35 -9.22
CA ARG A 360 -27.92 -9.07 -8.48
C ARG A 360 -29.10 -9.02 -7.50
N SER A 361 -28.79 -8.71 -6.25
CA SER A 361 -29.81 -8.37 -5.25
C SER A 361 -30.26 -6.91 -5.41
N ASP A 362 -31.36 -6.53 -4.75
CA ASP A 362 -31.84 -5.14 -4.73
C ASP A 362 -31.01 -4.23 -3.80
N VAL A 363 -30.01 -4.78 -3.11
CA VAL A 363 -29.15 -4.04 -2.19
C VAL A 363 -27.99 -3.42 -2.96
N THR A 364 -27.75 -2.12 -2.73
CA THR A 364 -26.53 -1.43 -3.17
C THR A 364 -25.62 -1.19 -1.98
N VAL A 365 -24.34 -1.51 -2.14
CA VAL A 365 -23.29 -1.25 -1.15
C VAL A 365 -22.26 -0.26 -1.71
N SER A 366 -21.59 0.46 -0.82
CA SER A 366 -20.40 1.22 -1.17
C SER A 366 -19.28 0.27 -1.60
N ILE A 367 -18.22 0.82 -2.21
CA ILE A 367 -16.99 0.07 -2.53
C ILE A 367 -16.35 -0.55 -1.27
N THR A 368 -16.59 0.04 -0.09
CA THR A 368 -16.11 -0.47 1.20
C THR A 368 -17.05 -1.53 1.82
N GLY A 369 -18.13 -1.90 1.13
CA GLY A 369 -19.08 -2.92 1.58
C GLY A 369 -20.14 -2.42 2.59
N GLU A 370 -20.26 -1.11 2.78
CA GLU A 370 -21.30 -0.54 3.64
C GLU A 370 -22.62 -0.43 2.87
N THR A 371 -23.70 -0.94 3.45
CA THR A 371 -25.04 -0.86 2.84
C THR A 371 -25.45 0.59 2.69
N LEU A 372 -25.73 1.02 1.46
CA LEU A 372 -26.31 2.32 1.20
C LEU A 372 -27.82 2.21 1.41
N SER A 373 -28.35 2.93 2.39
CA SER A 373 -29.80 3.03 2.55
C SER A 373 -30.37 3.65 1.28
N GLY A 374 -31.22 2.90 0.57
CA GLY A 374 -31.93 3.40 -0.61
C GLY A 374 -32.71 4.66 -0.24
N GLY A 375 -32.20 5.81 -0.66
CA GLY A 375 -32.87 7.10 -0.47
C GLY A 375 -33.93 7.28 -1.54
N GLU A 376 -35.15 6.80 -1.29
CA GLU A 376 -36.32 7.56 -1.75
C GLU A 376 -36.42 8.81 -0.88
N GLY A 377 -36.61 9.96 -1.54
CA GLY A 377 -36.22 11.27 -1.04
C GLY A 377 -36.85 11.70 0.28
N GLU A 378 -36.02 12.30 1.13
CA GLU A 378 -36.40 13.49 1.88
C GLU A 378 -35.18 14.38 2.06
N SER A 379 -35.21 15.52 1.36
CA SER A 379 -34.31 16.65 1.56
C SER A 379 -34.38 17.08 3.02
N THR A 380 -33.30 16.86 3.78
CA THR A 380 -33.04 17.64 4.99
C THR A 380 -31.88 18.59 4.72
N THR A 381 -32.27 19.79 4.31
CA THR A 381 -31.47 21.01 4.40
C THR A 381 -30.89 21.14 5.80
N ALA A 382 -29.58 20.95 5.96
CA ALA A 382 -28.86 21.42 7.13
C ALA A 382 -28.63 22.92 6.95
N GLU A 383 -29.63 23.70 7.38
CA GLU A 383 -29.55 25.14 7.52
C GLU A 383 -28.46 25.50 8.53
N SER A 384 -27.60 26.41 8.12
CA SER A 384 -26.67 27.10 8.99
C SER A 384 -27.45 27.90 10.04
N SER A 385 -27.09 27.76 11.32
CA SER A 385 -27.38 28.82 12.29
C SER A 385 -26.12 29.19 13.07
N LYS A 386 -25.66 30.41 12.80
CA LYS A 386 -24.86 31.23 13.70
C LYS A 386 -25.77 31.72 14.83
N ALA A 387 -25.35 31.54 16.07
CA ALA A 387 -25.56 32.46 17.21
C ALA A 387 -24.67 31.96 18.37
N ALA A 388 -23.54 32.62 18.66
CA ALA A 388 -23.43 33.72 19.63
C ALA A 388 -23.62 33.28 21.10
N GLN A 389 -22.52 32.90 21.76
CA GLN A 389 -21.99 33.56 22.97
C GLN A 389 -20.56 33.10 23.24
#